data_AF-A0A537J776-F1
#
_entry.id   AF-A0A537J776-F1
#
_cell.length_a   1.000
_cell.length_b   1.000
_cell.length_c   1.000
_cell.angle_alpha   90.00
_cell.angle_beta   90.00
_cell.angle_gamma   90.00
#
_symmetry.space_group_name_H-M   'P 1'
#
loop_
_entity.id
_entity.type
_entity.pdbx_description
1 polymer ?
#
loop_
_entity_poly.entity_id
_entity_poly.type
_entity_poly.pdbx_seq_one_letter_code
_entity_poly.pdbx_strand_id
1 'polypeptide(L)' 'MRSAVLVQACLNGSRGSDEHEAMPASPQELAAAARGAVAAGAAELHVHPRRPD' A
#
# COMPACT_ATOMS: atom_id res chain seq x y z
N MET A 1 -22.95 -3.19 19.41
CA MET A 1 -22.10 -2.72 18.30
C MET A 1 -20.96 -3.68 18.15
N ARG A 2 -20.75 -4.28 16.97
CA ARG A 2 -19.43 -4.85 16.67
C ARG A 2 -18.47 -3.67 16.59
N SER A 3 -17.37 -3.70 17.35
CA SER A 3 -16.28 -2.75 17.12
C SER A 3 -15.81 -2.97 15.69
N ALA A 4 -15.92 -1.96 14.82
CA ALA A 4 -15.44 -2.08 13.46
C ALA A 4 -13.91 -2.14 13.53
N VAL A 5 -13.32 -3.27 13.13
CA VAL A 5 -11.86 -3.40 13.04
C VAL A 5 -11.37 -2.42 11.97
N LEU A 6 -10.45 -1.53 12.35
CA LEU A 6 -9.74 -0.69 11.40
C LEU A 6 -8.67 -1.52 10.71
N VAL A 7 -8.71 -1.58 9.38
CA VAL A 7 -7.68 -2.22 8.57
C VAL A 7 -6.78 -1.15 7.97
N GLN A 8 -5.51 -1.15 8.37
CA GLN A 8 -4.45 -0.34 7.76
C GLN A 8 -3.67 -1.17 6.75
N ALA A 9 -3.59 -0.69 5.51
CA ALA A 9 -2.78 -1.31 4.47
C ALA A 9 -1.41 -0.63 4.35
N CYS A 10 -0.35 -1.32 4.76
CA CYS A 10 1.04 -0.89 4.62
C CYS A 10 1.60 -1.36 3.26
N LEU A 11 1.62 -0.48 2.26
CA LEU A 11 1.72 -0.90 0.87
C LEU A 11 3.11 -1.34 0.42
N ASN A 12 4.19 -0.77 0.96
CA ASN A 12 5.54 -1.05 0.50
C ASN A 12 6.60 -1.10 1.61
N GLY A 13 6.51 -0.24 2.62
CA GLY A 13 7.48 -0.24 3.71
C GLY A 13 8.91 -0.01 3.21
N SER A 14 9.88 -0.65 3.87
CA SER A 14 11.29 -0.62 3.47
C SER A 14 11.66 -1.59 2.35
N ARG A 15 10.70 -2.26 1.70
CA ARG A 15 10.97 -3.44 0.86
C ARG A 15 11.39 -3.05 -0.55
N GLY A 16 12.39 -3.72 -1.10
CA GLY A 16 12.89 -3.52 -2.45
C GLY A 16 12.00 -4.15 -3.53
N SER A 17 12.12 -3.70 -4.77
CA SER A 17 11.44 -4.29 -5.93
C SER A 17 11.92 -5.70 -6.27
N ASP A 18 13.11 -6.07 -5.80
CA ASP A 18 13.72 -7.40 -5.92
C ASP A 18 13.10 -8.43 -4.97
N GLU A 19 12.40 -7.99 -3.91
CA GLU A 19 11.75 -8.88 -2.96
C GLU A 19 10.42 -9.45 -3.49
N HIS A 20 9.71 -8.72 -4.37
CA HIS A 20 8.47 -9.19 -4.98
C HIS A 20 8.11 -8.37 -6.24
N GLU A 21 7.68 -9.04 -7.31
CA GLU A 21 7.31 -8.39 -8.59
C GLU A 21 6.21 -7.32 -8.44
N ALA A 22 5.22 -7.58 -7.58
CA ALA A 22 4.13 -6.63 -7.30
C ALA A 22 4.46 -5.55 -6.26
N MET A 23 5.72 -5.38 -5.83
CA MET A 23 6.10 -4.35 -4.86
C MET A 23 5.96 -2.95 -5.49
N PRO A 24 5.04 -2.08 -5.01
CA PRO A 24 4.85 -0.77 -5.61
C PRO A 24 6.01 0.17 -5.24
N ALA A 25 6.67 0.73 -6.25
CA ALA A 25 7.83 1.62 -6.07
C ALA A 25 7.56 3.04 -6.57
N SER A 26 6.91 3.17 -7.73
CA SER A 26 6.56 4.46 -8.33
C SER A 26 5.29 5.06 -7.71
N PRO A 27 5.09 6.39 -7.82
CA PRO A 27 3.84 7.04 -7.40
C PRO A 27 2.58 6.43 -8.05
N GLN A 28 2.66 6.04 -9.32
CA GLN A 28 1.55 5.46 -10.07
C GLN A 28 1.18 4.06 -9.57
N GLU A 29 2.19 3.22 -9.29
CA GLU A 29 1.98 1.89 -8.71
C GLU A 29 1.41 1.99 -7.30
N LEU A 30 1.92 2.90 -6.46
CA LEU A 30 1.37 3.16 -5.13
C LEU A 30 -0.09 3.59 -5.20
N ALA A 31 -0.45 4.47 -6.15
CA ALA A 31 -1.83 4.87 -6.34
C ALA A 31 -2.72 3.71 -6.80
N ALA A 32 -2.22 2.81 -7.65
CA ALA A 32 -2.96 1.62 -8.08
C ALA A 32 -3.17 0.64 -6.91
N ALA A 33 -2.12 0.34 -6.15
CA ALA A 33 -2.19 -0.52 -4.97
C ALA A 33 -3.13 0.06 -3.90
N ALA A 34 -3.07 1.38 -3.66
CA ALA A 34 -3.95 2.09 -2.74
C ALA A 34 -5.43 1.92 -3.12
N ARG A 35 -5.79 2.10 -4.41
CA ARG A 35 -7.16 1.88 -4.88
C ARG A 35 -7.62 0.45 -4.64
N GLY A 36 -6.76 -0.53 -4.90
CA GLY A 36 -7.05 -1.95 -4.63
C GLY A 36 -7.30 -2.22 -3.14
N ALA A 37 -6.45 -1.68 -2.27
CA ALA A 37 -6.58 -1.82 -0.82
C ALA A 37 -7.88 -1.21 -0.29
N VAL A 38 -8.25 -0.01 -0.75
CA VAL A 38 -9.51 0.64 -0.38
C VAL A 38 -10.71 -0.16 -0.87
N ALA A 39 -10.69 -0.66 -2.11
CA ALA A 39 -11.74 -1.53 -2.63
C ALA A 39 -11.89 -2.84 -1.83
N ALA A 40 -10.80 -3.32 -1.23
CA ALA A 40 -10.79 -4.49 -0.34
C ALA A 40 -11.21 -4.18 1.11
N GLY A 41 -11.50 -2.92 1.45
CA GLY A 41 -11.99 -2.50 2.77
C GLY A 41 -10.92 -1.90 3.70
N ALA A 42 -9.74 -1.55 3.19
CA ALA A 42 -8.79 -0.77 3.98
C ALA A 42 -9.37 0.61 4.29
N ALA A 43 -9.27 1.00 5.57
CA ALA A 43 -9.72 2.29 6.07
C ALA A 43 -8.56 3.29 6.24
N GLU A 44 -7.33 2.79 6.21
CA GLU A 44 -6.10 3.58 6.29
C GLU A 44 -5.05 3.03 5.33
N LEU A 45 -4.24 3.92 4.75
CA LEU A 45 -3.14 3.59 3.87
C LEU A 45 -1.84 4.14 4.45
N HIS A 46 -0.84 3.29 4.56
CA HIS A 46 0.51 3.67 4.96
C HIS A 46 1.49 3.41 3.82
N VAL A 47 2.19 4.47 3.40
CA VAL A 47 3.08 4.44 2.22
C VAL A 47 4.43 5.07 2.53
N HIS A 48 5.49 4.51 1.95
CA HIS A 48 6.83 5.07 1.99
C HIS A 48 7.20 5.61 0.60
N PRO A 49 7.25 6.94 0.39
CA PRO A 49 7.71 7.49 -0.88
C PRO A 49 9.13 7.04 -1.21
N ARG A 50 9.37 6.68 -2.47
CA ARG A 50 10.71 6.42 -3.01
C ARG A 50 11.09 7.55 -3.97
N ARG A 51 12.39 7.85 -4.04
CA ARG A 51 12.90 8.70 -5.12
C ARG A 51 12.87 7.87 -6.41
N PRO A 52 12.59 8.48 -7.56
CA PRO A 52 13.10 7.94 -8.82
C PRO A 52 14.62 7.92 -8.67
N ASP A 53 15.20 6.73 -8.76
CA ASP A 53 16.63 6.57 -9.03
C ASP A 53 16.98 7.12 -10.41
#